data_AF-A0A3C1PDT9-F1
#
_entry.id   AF-A0A3C1PDT9-F1
#
_cell.length_a   1.000
_cell.length_b   1.000
_cell.length_c   1.000
_cell.angle_alpha   90.00
_cell.angle_beta   90.00
_cell.angle_gamma   90.00
#
_symmetry.space_group_name_H-M   'P 1'
#
loop_
_entity.id
_entity.type
_entity.pdbx_description
1 polymer ?
#
loop_
_entity_poly.entity_id
_entity_poly.type
_entity_poly.pdbx_seq_one_letter_code
_entity_poly.pdbx_strand_id
1 'polypeptide(L)'
;VINALNPVIRGWAAYYSTVASADTFSKMDSIIFSKLQGWAIRRSGRGQNKTEIVSAYWGVNRGLGWKFITQDNKYVLEKHQNMKIRRHIKVKDTKSPFNGDLVYWGQRLSQHPMLRNMASKLLKKQEGKCNHCNLRFISNSLLEIHHIDRNRANNKINNLELLHTHCHDIIHAKKEVL
;
A
#
# COMPACT_ATOMS: atom_id res chain seq x y z
N VAL A 1 -15.83 -6.69 -12.43
CA VAL A 1 -15.38 -5.28 -12.47
C VAL A 1 -14.78 -4.84 -11.13
N ILE A 2 -15.58 -4.73 -10.06
CA ILE A 2 -15.11 -4.21 -8.75
C ILE A 2 -13.92 -5.00 -8.18
N ASN A 3 -14.00 -6.34 -8.15
CA ASN A 3 -12.92 -7.19 -7.63
C ASN A 3 -11.58 -7.03 -8.39
N ALA A 4 -11.63 -6.65 -9.68
CA ALA A 4 -10.43 -6.39 -10.46
C ALA A 4 -9.89 -4.97 -10.23
N LEU A 5 -10.78 -3.98 -10.08
CA LEU A 5 -10.40 -2.58 -9.90
C LEU A 5 -9.91 -2.26 -8.49
N ASN A 6 -10.56 -2.77 -7.44
CA ASN A 6 -10.24 -2.40 -6.06
C ASN A 6 -8.77 -2.66 -5.69
N PRO A 7 -8.15 -3.81 -6.03
CA PRO A 7 -6.72 -4.03 -5.76
C PRO A 7 -5.81 -3.02 -6.46
N VAL A 8 -6.14 -2.64 -7.70
CA VAL A 8 -5.37 -1.67 -8.49
C VAL A 8 -5.50 -0.27 -7.89
N ILE A 9 -6.72 0.17 -7.61
CA ILE A 9 -7.01 1.47 -6.96
C ILE A 9 -6.26 1.58 -5.64
N ARG A 10 -6.36 0.55 -4.80
CA ARG A 10 -5.71 0.52 -3.50
C ARG A 10 -4.20 0.54 -3.60
N GLY A 11 -3.62 -0.27 -4.50
CA GLY A 11 -2.18 -0.34 -4.70
C GLY A 11 -1.61 0.99 -5.21
N TRP A 12 -2.24 1.57 -6.22
CA TRP A 12 -1.79 2.82 -6.83
C TRP A 12 -1.96 4.01 -5.86
N ALA A 13 -3.11 4.13 -5.19
CA ALA A 13 -3.33 5.17 -4.19
C ALA A 13 -2.37 5.02 -3.00
N ALA A 14 -2.05 3.79 -2.59
CA ALA A 14 -1.07 3.55 -1.54
C ALA A 14 0.33 4.01 -1.92
N TYR A 15 0.77 3.71 -3.13
CA TYR A 15 2.07 4.12 -3.64
C TYR A 15 2.21 5.65 -3.66
N TYR A 16 1.21 6.36 -4.19
CA TYR A 16 1.23 7.83 -4.29
C TYR A 16 0.77 8.56 -3.01
N SER A 17 0.43 7.84 -1.95
CA SER A 17 -0.02 8.47 -0.69
C SER A 17 1.05 9.32 -0.01
N THR A 18 2.33 9.16 -0.36
CA THR A 18 3.45 9.87 0.28
C THR A 18 3.74 11.24 -0.31
N VAL A 19 3.20 11.53 -1.50
CA VAL A 19 3.38 12.78 -2.23
C VAL A 19 2.09 13.62 -2.23
N ALA A 20 2.13 14.81 -2.83
CA ALA A 20 0.97 15.69 -2.93
C ALA A 20 -0.02 15.20 -4.01
N SER A 21 -0.79 14.15 -3.71
CA SER A 21 -1.66 13.48 -4.69
C SER A 21 -3.16 13.62 -4.47
N ALA A 22 -3.61 14.41 -3.50
CA ALA A 22 -5.04 14.56 -3.19
C ALA A 22 -5.89 14.97 -4.41
N ASP A 23 -5.50 16.04 -5.10
CA ASP A 23 -6.24 16.50 -6.29
C ASP A 23 -6.19 15.49 -7.44
N THR A 24 -5.06 14.79 -7.57
CA THR A 24 -4.91 13.72 -8.56
C THR A 24 -5.84 12.55 -8.24
N PHE A 25 -6.01 12.19 -6.96
CA PHE A 25 -6.92 11.13 -6.53
C PHE A 25 -8.37 11.48 -6.88
N SER A 26 -8.81 12.70 -6.60
CA SER A 26 -10.15 13.15 -6.98
C SER A 26 -10.34 13.13 -8.50
N LYS A 27 -9.36 13.59 -9.28
CA LYS A 27 -9.40 13.52 -10.75
C LYS A 27 -9.49 12.08 -11.26
N MET A 28 -8.73 11.16 -10.67
CA MET A 28 -8.77 9.73 -11.03
C MET A 28 -10.13 9.09 -10.74
N ASP A 29 -10.74 9.43 -9.60
CA ASP A 29 -12.09 8.98 -9.27
C ASP A 29 -13.14 9.49 -10.26
N SER A 30 -13.04 10.75 -10.71
CA SER A 30 -13.89 11.32 -11.75
C SER A 30 -13.72 10.58 -13.10
N ILE A 31 -12.49 10.30 -13.52
CA ILE A 31 -12.22 9.59 -14.77
C ILE A 31 -12.80 8.17 -14.72
N ILE A 32 -12.61 7.45 -13.61
CA ILE A 32 -13.15 6.10 -13.43
C ILE A 32 -14.67 6.13 -13.45
N PHE A 33 -15.29 7.11 -12.79
CA PHE A 33 -16.73 7.30 -12.83
C PHE A 33 -17.25 7.42 -14.28
N SER A 34 -16.67 8.31 -15.10
CA SER A 34 -17.08 8.47 -16.50
C SER A 34 -16.89 7.19 -17.32
N LYS A 35 -15.79 6.46 -17.11
CA LYS A 35 -15.55 5.18 -17.78
C LYS A 35 -16.57 4.11 -17.39
N LEU A 36 -16.91 4.03 -16.10
CA LEU A 36 -17.91 3.10 -15.59
C LEU A 36 -19.32 3.45 -16.08
N GLN A 37 -19.64 4.75 -16.20
CA GLN A 37 -20.90 5.21 -16.78
C GLN A 37 -21.01 4.77 -18.25
N GLY A 38 -19.98 5.01 -19.06
CA GLY A 38 -19.95 4.54 -20.45
C GLY A 38 -20.04 3.03 -20.58
N TRP A 39 -19.38 2.27 -19.69
CA TRP A 39 -19.48 0.82 -19.63
C TRP A 39 -20.90 0.35 -19.25
N ALA A 40 -21.52 0.98 -18.25
CA ALA A 40 -22.86 0.64 -17.80
C ALA A 40 -23.91 0.87 -18.90
N ILE A 41 -23.84 2.01 -19.59
CA ILE A 41 -24.71 2.33 -20.72
C ILE A 41 -24.56 1.30 -21.84
N ARG A 42 -23.33 0.92 -22.19
CA ARG A 42 -23.07 -0.08 -23.24
C ARG A 42 -23.55 -1.48 -22.85
N ARG A 43 -23.47 -1.82 -21.57
CA ARG A 43 -23.90 -3.12 -21.06
C ARG A 43 -25.42 -3.23 -20.94
N SER A 44 -26.10 -2.11 -20.68
CA SER A 44 -27.55 -2.05 -20.60
C SER A 44 -28.21 -2.31 -21.95
N GLY A 45 -29.37 -2.99 -21.92
CA GLY A 45 -30.13 -3.33 -23.13
C GLY A 45 -30.77 -2.10 -23.78
N ARG A 46 -31.18 -2.25 -25.05
CA ARG A 46 -31.95 -1.21 -25.76
C ARG A 46 -33.26 -0.93 -25.01
N GLY A 47 -33.61 0.35 -24.88
CA GLY A 47 -34.85 0.81 -24.27
C GLY A 47 -34.78 1.21 -22.79
N GLN A 48 -33.66 0.97 -22.09
CA GLN A 48 -33.49 1.45 -20.71
C GLN A 48 -33.19 2.95 -20.67
N ASN A 49 -33.84 3.66 -19.74
CA ASN A 49 -33.54 5.07 -19.52
C ASN A 49 -32.29 5.26 -18.63
N LYS A 50 -31.68 6.45 -18.67
CA LYS A 50 -30.44 6.74 -17.91
C LYS A 50 -30.59 6.52 -16.41
N THR A 51 -31.77 6.81 -15.85
CA THR A 51 -32.05 6.69 -14.43
C THR A 51 -32.03 5.23 -13.99
N GLU A 52 -32.67 4.34 -14.75
CA GLU A 52 -32.66 2.89 -14.51
C GLU A 52 -31.25 2.33 -14.53
N ILE A 53 -30.45 2.73 -15.52
CA ILE A 53 -29.04 2.32 -15.63
C ILE A 53 -28.26 2.78 -14.40
N VAL A 54 -28.42 4.04 -13.98
CA VAL A 54 -27.76 4.56 -12.77
C VAL A 54 -28.19 3.77 -11.54
N SER A 55 -29.48 3.51 -11.34
CA SER A 55 -29.98 2.79 -10.16
C SER A 55 -29.56 1.32 -10.13
N ALA A 56 -29.32 0.72 -11.29
CA ALA A 56 -28.83 -0.66 -11.38
C ALA A 56 -27.39 -0.83 -10.86
N TYR A 57 -26.53 0.17 -11.09
CA TYR A 57 -25.09 0.07 -10.80
C TYR A 57 -24.58 1.03 -9.71
N TRP A 58 -25.31 2.09 -9.39
CA TRP A 58 -25.01 3.03 -8.31
C TRP A 58 -26.04 2.92 -7.19
N GLY A 59 -25.58 3.07 -5.96
CA GLY A 59 -26.40 2.94 -4.76
C GLY A 59 -27.32 4.14 -4.45
N VAL A 60 -27.55 5.06 -5.40
CA VAL A 60 -28.26 6.33 -5.15
C VAL A 60 -29.68 6.08 -4.64
N ASN A 61 -30.46 5.28 -5.35
CA ASN A 61 -31.85 4.95 -4.97
C ASN A 61 -31.95 3.99 -3.77
N ARG A 62 -30.82 3.43 -3.32
CA ARG A 62 -30.72 2.58 -2.14
C ARG A 62 -30.26 3.35 -0.89
N GLY A 63 -30.13 4.67 -0.98
CA GLY A 63 -29.62 5.50 0.13
C GLY A 63 -28.11 5.38 0.39
N LEU A 64 -27.36 4.71 -0.51
CA LEU A 64 -25.91 4.49 -0.36
C LEU A 64 -25.06 5.55 -1.07
N GLY A 65 -25.73 6.46 -1.80
CA GLY A 65 -25.13 7.56 -2.54
C GLY A 65 -24.48 7.14 -3.88
N TRP A 66 -23.65 8.02 -4.44
CA TRP A 66 -22.95 7.82 -5.72
C TRP A 66 -21.75 6.86 -5.58
N LYS A 67 -22.03 5.63 -5.15
CA LYS A 67 -21.08 4.53 -5.04
C LYS A 67 -21.42 3.49 -6.08
N PHE A 68 -20.46 3.14 -6.92
CA PHE A 68 -20.59 2.01 -7.84
C PHE A 68 -20.54 0.72 -7.01
N ILE A 69 -21.64 -0.02 -7.02
CA ILE A 69 -21.89 -1.10 -6.07
C ILE A 69 -22.74 -2.19 -6.74
N THR A 70 -22.52 -3.44 -6.35
CA THR A 70 -23.37 -4.56 -6.77
C THR A 70 -24.80 -4.44 -6.23
N GLN A 71 -25.76 -5.10 -6.88
CA GLN A 71 -27.17 -5.05 -6.48
C GLN A 71 -27.42 -5.68 -5.11
N ASP A 72 -26.66 -6.73 -4.76
CA ASP A 72 -26.63 -7.36 -3.43
C ASP A 72 -25.89 -6.52 -2.38
N ASN A 73 -25.40 -5.33 -2.75
CA ASN A 73 -24.60 -4.42 -1.93
C ASN A 73 -23.29 -5.03 -1.35
N LYS A 74 -22.88 -6.22 -1.81
CA LYS A 74 -21.73 -6.95 -1.27
C LYS A 74 -20.39 -6.34 -1.66
N TYR A 75 -20.29 -5.76 -2.86
CA TYR A 75 -19.06 -5.21 -3.38
C TYR A 75 -19.24 -3.75 -3.74
N VAL A 76 -18.41 -2.89 -3.14
CA VAL A 76 -18.36 -1.44 -3.38
C VAL A 76 -17.03 -1.10 -4.02
N LEU A 77 -17.05 -0.25 -5.05
CA LEU A 77 -15.83 0.29 -5.64
C LEU A 77 -15.15 1.24 -4.65
N GLU A 78 -13.87 1.00 -4.38
CA GLU A 78 -13.05 1.91 -3.60
C GLU A 78 -12.76 3.20 -4.39
N LYS A 79 -12.59 4.31 -3.66
CA LYS A 79 -12.18 5.59 -4.23
C LYS A 79 -10.73 5.88 -3.88
N HIS A 80 -9.98 6.45 -4.81
CA HIS A 80 -8.60 6.89 -4.59
C HIS A 80 -8.53 7.92 -3.47
N GLN A 81 -9.48 8.87 -3.43
CA GLN A 81 -9.49 9.94 -2.44
C GLN A 81 -9.68 9.44 -1.00
N ASN A 82 -10.16 8.21 -0.80
CA ASN A 82 -10.26 7.62 0.53
C ASN A 82 -8.88 7.29 1.12
N MET A 83 -7.83 7.28 0.29
CA MET A 83 -6.47 7.04 0.76
C MET A 83 -5.91 8.27 1.47
N LYS A 84 -5.57 8.11 2.75
CA LYS A 84 -4.97 9.18 3.56
C LYS A 84 -3.58 9.51 3.04
N ILE A 85 -3.36 10.79 2.71
CA ILE A 85 -2.02 11.31 2.40
C ILE A 85 -1.13 11.24 3.64
N ARG A 86 0.05 10.65 3.49
CA ARG A 86 1.07 10.44 4.52
C ARG A 86 2.26 11.34 4.23
N ARG A 87 2.37 12.46 4.94
CA ARG A 87 3.47 13.41 4.75
C ARG A 87 4.76 12.88 5.39
N HIS A 88 5.89 13.15 4.75
CA HIS A 88 7.20 12.94 5.36
C HIS A 88 7.43 13.96 6.47
N ILE A 89 7.94 13.50 7.61
CA ILE A 89 8.36 14.37 8.71
C ILE A 89 9.78 14.85 8.42
N LYS A 90 10.00 16.18 8.39
CA LYS A 90 11.32 16.78 8.20
C LYS A 90 12.31 16.31 9.28
N VAL A 91 13.59 16.22 8.92
CA VAL A 91 14.65 16.00 9.92
C VAL A 91 14.69 17.24 10.83
N LYS A 92 14.90 17.04 12.14
CA LYS A 92 15.13 18.16 13.06
C LYS A 92 16.48 18.79 12.74
N ASP A 93 16.57 20.12 12.69
CA ASP A 93 17.77 20.82 12.23
C ASP A 93 19.06 20.45 13.00
N THR A 94 18.93 20.13 14.29
CA THR A 94 20.06 19.73 15.15
C THR A 94 20.46 18.24 15.04
N LYS A 95 19.82 17.47 14.14
CA LYS A 95 20.03 16.03 14.01
C LYS A 95 20.77 15.68 12.73
N SER A 96 21.87 14.96 12.88
CA SER A 96 22.67 14.39 11.80
C SER A 96 22.68 12.87 11.91
N PRO A 97 22.66 12.10 10.80
CA PRO A 97 22.83 10.64 10.84
C PRO A 97 24.11 10.19 11.56
N PHE A 98 25.11 11.07 11.63
CA PHE A 98 26.43 10.78 12.17
C PHE A 98 26.64 11.27 13.62
N ASN A 99 25.63 11.89 14.24
CA ASN A 99 25.76 12.42 15.60
C ASN A 99 25.54 11.36 16.71
N GLY A 100 25.38 10.08 16.34
CA GLY A 100 25.17 8.98 17.29
C GLY A 100 23.78 8.90 17.91
N ASP A 101 22.81 9.73 17.52
CA ASP A 101 21.44 9.71 18.06
C ASP A 101 20.59 8.57 17.47
N LEU A 102 20.94 7.33 17.86
CA LEU A 102 20.30 6.11 17.40
C LEU A 102 18.81 6.05 17.76
N VAL A 103 18.41 6.73 18.85
CA VAL A 103 17.01 6.76 19.29
C VAL A 103 16.17 7.57 18.31
N TYR A 104 16.59 8.78 17.96
CA TYR A 104 15.91 9.62 16.98
C TYR A 104 15.82 8.93 15.62
N TRP A 105 16.92 8.38 15.13
CA TRP A 105 16.98 7.75 13.80
C TRP A 105 16.21 6.42 13.75
N GLY A 106 16.23 5.62 14.82
CA GLY A 106 15.43 4.40 14.93
C GLY A 106 13.92 4.67 14.97
N GLN A 107 13.50 5.68 15.75
CA GLN A 107 12.09 6.11 15.76
C GLN A 107 11.65 6.60 14.38
N ARG A 108 12.46 7.44 13.73
CA ARG A 108 12.17 7.98 12.40
C ARG A 108 12.09 6.88 11.34
N LEU A 109 12.99 5.90 11.38
CA LEU A 109 12.94 4.73 10.50
C LEU A 109 11.63 3.97 10.71
N SER A 110 11.26 3.64 11.96
CA SER A 110 10.02 2.89 12.24
C SER A 110 8.72 3.55 11.73
N GLN A 111 8.72 4.88 11.59
CA GLN A 111 7.59 5.71 11.15
C GLN A 111 7.68 6.14 9.68
N HIS A 112 8.70 5.71 8.94
CA HIS A 112 8.90 6.18 7.56
C HIS A 112 7.70 5.79 6.67
N PRO A 113 7.11 6.72 5.89
CA PRO A 113 5.92 6.43 5.10
C PRO A 113 6.07 5.29 4.07
N MET A 114 7.30 5.07 3.58
CA MET A 114 7.61 4.02 2.61
C MET A 114 7.97 2.67 3.25
N LEU A 115 8.14 2.60 4.57
CA LEU A 115 8.32 1.32 5.24
C LEU A 115 6.96 0.60 5.29
N ARG A 116 6.86 -0.53 4.58
CA ARG A 116 5.67 -1.40 4.64
C ARG A 116 5.36 -1.76 6.09
N ASN A 117 4.07 -1.90 6.40
CA ASN A 117 3.60 -2.27 7.75
C ASN A 117 4.35 -3.49 8.32
N MET A 118 4.67 -4.48 7.48
CA MET A 118 5.44 -5.65 7.88
C MET A 118 6.89 -5.33 8.22
N ALA A 119 7.58 -4.52 7.42
CA ALA A 119 8.94 -4.11 7.70
C ALA A 119 9.03 -3.31 9.01
N SER A 120 8.08 -2.42 9.30
CA SER A 120 8.02 -1.70 10.58
C SER A 120 7.80 -2.64 11.78
N LYS A 121 6.94 -3.66 11.64
CA LYS A 121 6.73 -4.69 12.67
C LYS A 121 8.00 -5.51 12.92
N LEU A 122 8.67 -5.94 11.85
CA LEU A 122 9.92 -6.72 11.95
C LEU A 122 11.06 -5.90 12.53
N LEU A 123 11.17 -4.62 12.15
CA LEU A 123 12.14 -3.68 12.70
C LEU A 123 12.00 -3.59 14.23
N LYS A 124 10.77 -3.50 14.76
CA LYS A 124 10.51 -3.52 16.20
C LYS A 124 10.84 -4.87 16.83
N LYS A 125 10.42 -5.98 16.22
CA LYS A 125 10.68 -7.35 16.70
C LYS A 125 12.17 -7.66 16.81
N GLN A 126 12.98 -7.14 15.90
CA GLN A 126 14.43 -7.34 15.84
C GLN A 126 15.24 -6.22 16.53
N GLU A 127 14.57 -5.34 17.29
CA GLU A 127 15.22 -4.24 18.00
C GLU A 127 16.07 -3.33 17.09
N GLY A 128 15.65 -3.21 15.82
CA GLY A 128 16.35 -2.45 14.80
C GLY A 128 17.67 -3.06 14.33
N LYS A 129 17.92 -4.35 14.57
CA LYS A 129 19.13 -5.06 14.13
C LYS A 129 18.83 -6.05 13.00
N CYS A 130 19.79 -6.22 12.10
CA CYS A 130 19.76 -7.26 11.09
C CYS A 130 20.17 -8.61 11.70
N ASN A 131 19.36 -9.66 11.53
CA ASN A 131 19.66 -10.99 12.08
C ASN A 131 20.88 -11.68 11.44
N HIS A 132 21.34 -11.22 10.27
CA HIS A 132 22.50 -11.79 9.60
C HIS A 132 23.82 -11.15 10.05
N CYS A 133 23.93 -9.82 10.03
CA CYS A 133 25.17 -9.12 10.38
C CYS A 133 25.19 -8.51 11.78
N ASN A 134 24.08 -8.59 12.53
CA ASN A 134 23.88 -7.98 13.87
C ASN A 134 24.06 -6.45 13.94
N LEU A 135 24.30 -5.79 12.82
CA LEU A 135 24.36 -4.32 12.73
C LEU A 135 22.95 -3.72 12.77
N ARG A 136 22.86 -2.51 13.32
CA ARG A 136 21.62 -1.73 13.34
C ARG A 136 21.28 -1.19 11.96
N PHE A 137 19.99 -1.15 11.66
CA PHE A 137 19.47 -0.43 10.51
C PHE A 137 19.56 1.08 10.74
N ILE A 138 19.95 1.81 9.71
CA ILE A 138 20.00 3.27 9.68
C ILE A 138 19.03 3.81 8.62
N SER A 139 18.83 5.13 8.60
CA SER A 139 17.81 5.78 7.78
C SER A 139 17.98 5.59 6.27
N ASN A 140 19.20 5.37 5.80
CA ASN A 140 19.54 5.09 4.40
C ASN A 140 19.82 3.59 4.13
N SER A 141 19.64 2.70 5.12
CA SER A 141 19.74 1.26 4.88
C SER A 141 18.71 0.84 3.83
N LEU A 142 19.14 0.07 2.83
CA LEU A 142 18.25 -0.66 1.94
C LEU A 142 17.82 -1.94 2.66
N LEU A 143 16.50 -2.15 2.75
CA LEU A 143 15.89 -3.16 3.62
C LEU A 143 15.03 -4.11 2.80
N GLU A 144 15.19 -5.41 3.04
CA GLU A 144 14.40 -6.45 2.42
C GLU A 144 13.80 -7.40 3.46
N ILE A 145 12.57 -7.86 3.18
CA ILE A 145 11.90 -8.88 4.00
C ILE A 145 12.31 -10.24 3.45
N HIS A 146 12.90 -11.06 4.30
CA HIS A 146 13.29 -12.43 4.01
C HIS A 146 12.30 -13.42 4.64
N HIS A 147 11.99 -14.48 3.90
CA HIS A 147 11.26 -15.65 4.40
C HIS A 147 12.28 -16.67 4.90
N ILE A 148 12.26 -16.98 6.19
CA ILE A 148 13.19 -17.90 6.86
C ILE A 148 13.10 -19.30 6.23
N ASP A 149 11.87 -19.77 5.97
CA ASP A 149 11.60 -21.04 5.29
C ASP A 149 11.75 -20.97 3.75
N ARG A 150 12.06 -19.80 3.18
CA ARG A 150 12.12 -19.50 1.74
C ARG A 150 10.81 -19.70 0.98
N ASN A 151 9.71 -20.01 1.66
CA ASN A 151 8.40 -20.14 1.07
C ASN A 151 7.71 -18.77 1.00
N ARG A 152 7.70 -18.16 -0.18
CA ARG A 152 7.09 -16.85 -0.42
C ARG A 152 5.57 -16.80 -0.12
N ALA A 153 4.90 -17.96 -0.04
CA ALA A 153 3.50 -18.03 0.35
C ALA A 153 3.29 -17.92 1.87
N ASN A 154 4.29 -18.27 2.69
CA ASN A 154 4.18 -18.28 4.15
C ASN A 154 4.53 -16.92 4.76
N ASN A 155 3.55 -16.00 4.76
CA ASN A 155 3.72 -14.64 5.26
C ASN A 155 3.48 -14.47 6.78
N LYS A 156 3.62 -15.54 7.57
CA LYS A 156 3.50 -15.46 9.04
C LYS A 156 4.68 -14.67 9.61
N ILE A 157 4.42 -13.77 10.57
CA ILE A 157 5.43 -12.87 11.13
C ILE A 157 6.61 -13.57 11.82
N ASN A 158 6.40 -14.80 12.32
CA ASN A 158 7.45 -15.62 12.90
C ASN A 158 8.37 -16.23 11.82
N ASN A 159 7.90 -16.36 10.59
CA ASN A 159 8.64 -16.85 9.43
C ASN A 159 9.32 -15.71 8.63
N LEU A 160 9.12 -14.47 9.02
CA LEU A 160 9.68 -13.31 8.33
C LEU A 160 10.75 -12.64 9.19
N GLU A 161 11.78 -12.15 8.52
CA GLU A 161 12.80 -11.29 9.10
C GLU A 161 13.16 -10.15 8.15
N LEU A 162 13.65 -9.05 8.72
CA LEU A 162 14.13 -7.88 7.98
C LEU A 162 15.65 -7.96 7.91
N LEU A 163 16.21 -7.80 6.72
CA LEU A 163 17.64 -7.83 6.47
C LEU A 163 18.08 -6.61 5.68
N HIS A 164 19.38 -6.30 5.73
CA HIS A 164 19.98 -5.44 4.72
C HIS A 164 19.91 -6.14 3.37
N THR A 165 19.71 -5.40 2.27
CA THR A 165 19.70 -5.96 0.91
C THR A 165 20.94 -6.83 0.66
N HIS A 166 22.14 -6.34 0.98
CA HIS A 166 23.36 -7.14 0.80
C HIS A 166 23.40 -8.43 1.66
N CYS A 167 22.82 -8.41 2.87
CA CYS A 167 22.76 -9.59 3.72
C CYS A 167 21.81 -10.63 3.13
N HIS A 168 20.69 -10.16 2.57
CA HIS A 168 19.72 -10.99 1.89
C HIS A 168 20.34 -11.68 0.67
N ASP A 169 21.09 -10.93 -0.14
CA ASP A 169 21.82 -11.47 -1.30
C ASP A 169 22.81 -12.57 -0.91
N ILE A 170 23.61 -12.35 0.15
CA ILE A 170 24.56 -13.34 0.67
C ILE A 170 23.86 -14.64 1.10
N ILE A 171 22.72 -14.55 1.78
CA ILE A 171 21.96 -15.72 2.23
C ILE A 171 21.45 -16.54 1.05
N HIS A 172 21.00 -15.88 -0.03
CA HIS A 172 20.57 -16.59 -1.24
C HIS A 172 21.76 -17.19 -1.98
N ALA A 173 22.85 -16.45 -2.14
CA ALA A 173 24.06 -16.91 -2.82
C ALA A 173 24.71 -18.14 -2.14
N LYS A 174 24.79 -18.16 -0.81
CA LYS A 174 25.43 -19.28 -0.06
C LYS A 174 24.75 -20.63 -0.22
N LYS A 175 23.51 -20.70 -0.71
CA LYS A 175 22.72 -21.93 -0.76
C LYS A 175 22.47 -22.46 -2.18
N GLU A 176 22.95 -21.76 -3.22
CA GLU A 176 22.94 -22.27 -4.60
C GLU A 176 24.15 -23.17 -4.92
N VAL A 177 25.05 -23.39 -3.96
CA VAL A 177 26.30 -24.17 -4.13
C VAL A 177 26.23 -25.56 -3.45
N LEU A 178 25.06 -26.20 -3.40
CA LEU A 178 24.91 -27.59 -2.95
C LEU A 178 24.03 -28.39 -3.89
#